data_AF-A0A089JEJ6-F1
#
_entry.id   AF-A0A089JEJ6-F1
#
_cell.length_a   1.000
_cell.length_b   1.000
_cell.length_c   1.000
_cell.angle_alpha   90.00
_cell.angle_beta   90.00
_cell.angle_gamma   90.00
#
_symmetry.space_group_name_H-M   'P 1'
#
loop_
_entity.id
_entity.type
_entity.pdbx_description
1 polymer ?
#
loop_
_entity_poly.entity_id
_entity_poly.type
_entity_poly.pdbx_seq_one_letter_code
_entity_poly.pdbx_strand_id
1 'polypeptide(L)'
;MAESIFNLDNLRKAVQTYKTNKTASTAGSAPGAIAGMMAGVPNPTVQSNGLPQAAIKAANNVRSGNVATAVPPAATAAAKRMVATTSQPRTEQALSAQSNLVNTPFTFNAETDPSYQAALRAAQQNLQVNQKNTNAQLRATGQGKSSYSETVANQLANQSAENVANNILPIYAQQAYQQYQDSIGNQRNLYQDYNQQDFQNPITESQVTGNYMPAEAKQAIQNLIGLKAQAETKGITKDTRTQLSTEADAIRAQLKSLGIDPSFYSADKTAAQASANNPGIRTLAGQAQDQSVKNANLDAATTVANTTGRAVTPQSDWQGLYRQAADPNTPLTANQQNTQETISYQKARDAISDKQWQAKFDEDVKQNGLSYALNVLQEQNQTAYQQANLALSQDDNARAWVQMDAEQAGTSPTAGLTANQILSSMKSLYTEPVYTTNELTGEQKKTGDKITADPTKRKQMFESVVDAGLSDAETNQILLSLGMTKKEIDSLLKTYSGN
;
A
#
# COMPACT_ATOMS: atom_id res chain seq x y z
N MET A 1 -8.32 2.19 -59.58
CA MET A 1 -7.66 1.28 -58.63
C MET A 1 -8.33 1.50 -57.29
N ALA A 2 -9.28 0.63 -56.93
CA ALA A 2 -10.06 0.74 -55.70
C ALA A 2 -9.76 -0.49 -54.85
N GLU A 3 -9.13 -0.28 -53.69
CA GLU A 3 -8.89 -1.33 -52.70
C GLU A 3 -10.14 -1.56 -51.85
N SER A 4 -10.52 -2.82 -51.71
CA SER A 4 -11.69 -3.29 -50.98
C SER A 4 -11.50 -3.13 -49.47
N ILE A 5 -12.46 -2.48 -48.81
CA ILE A 5 -12.50 -2.18 -47.37
C ILE A 5 -12.94 -3.40 -46.54
N PHE A 6 -13.23 -4.54 -47.17
CA PHE A 6 -13.65 -5.76 -46.47
C PHE A 6 -12.47 -6.70 -46.22
N ASN A 7 -11.88 -6.59 -45.02
CA ASN A 7 -10.89 -7.55 -44.53
C ASN A 7 -11.60 -8.87 -44.11
N LEU A 8 -11.85 -9.72 -45.11
CA LEU A 8 -12.52 -11.03 -44.98
C LEU A 8 -11.81 -11.98 -43.99
N ASP A 9 -10.52 -11.77 -43.71
CA ASP A 9 -9.74 -12.65 -42.85
C ASP A 9 -10.09 -12.51 -41.37
N ASN A 10 -10.52 -11.32 -40.95
CA ASN A 10 -10.99 -11.10 -39.57
C ASN A 10 -12.36 -11.77 -39.32
N LEU A 11 -13.22 -11.82 -40.33
CA LEU A 11 -14.51 -12.52 -40.25
C LEU A 11 -14.31 -14.05 -40.17
N ARG A 12 -13.35 -14.60 -40.92
CA ARG A 12 -13.04 -16.04 -40.89
C ARG A 12 -12.43 -16.48 -39.55
N LYS A 13 -11.58 -15.66 -38.93
CA LYS A 13 -11.03 -15.94 -37.59
C LYS A 13 -12.13 -15.97 -36.51
N ALA A 14 -13.08 -15.03 -36.52
CA ALA A 14 -14.17 -15.00 -35.55
C ALA A 14 -15.09 -16.24 -35.64
N VAL A 15 -15.36 -16.73 -36.86
CA VAL A 15 -16.17 -17.93 -37.08
C VAL A 15 -15.45 -19.22 -36.65
N GLN A 16 -14.13 -19.30 -36.79
CA GLN A 16 -13.36 -20.44 -36.29
C GLN A 16 -13.37 -20.51 -34.77
N THR A 17 -13.19 -19.39 -34.06
CA THR A 17 -13.21 -19.34 -32.58
C THR A 17 -14.56 -19.77 -32.00
N TYR A 18 -15.67 -19.47 -32.70
CA TYR A 18 -17.00 -19.90 -32.28
C TYR A 18 -17.22 -21.42 -32.43
N LYS A 19 -16.58 -22.07 -33.41
CA LYS A 19 -16.69 -23.53 -33.59
C LYS A 19 -15.85 -24.32 -32.58
N THR A 20 -14.70 -23.80 -32.14
CA THR A 20 -13.86 -24.46 -31.13
C THR A 20 -14.47 -24.43 -29.73
N ASN A 21 -15.24 -23.39 -29.38
CA ASN A 21 -15.89 -23.31 -28.07
C ASN A 21 -17.13 -24.20 -27.92
N LYS A 22 -17.72 -24.67 -29.03
CA LYS A 22 -18.90 -25.55 -29.00
C LYS A 22 -18.56 -27.03 -28.75
N THR A 23 -17.28 -27.41 -28.84
CA THR A 23 -16.81 -28.80 -28.63
C THR A 23 -16.30 -29.07 -27.21
N ALA A 24 -16.27 -28.07 -26.32
CA ALA A 24 -15.73 -28.21 -24.96
C ALA A 24 -16.80 -28.36 -23.85
N SER A 25 -18.10 -28.40 -24.17
CA SER A 25 -19.17 -28.48 -23.17
C SER A 25 -20.15 -29.64 -23.43
N THR A 26 -19.66 -30.88 -23.37
CA THR A 26 -20.55 -32.05 -23.28
C THR A 26 -19.87 -33.19 -22.53
N ALA A 27 -19.95 -33.15 -21.21
CA ALA A 27 -19.80 -34.33 -20.36
C ALA A 27 -20.67 -34.19 -19.11
N GLY A 28 -21.80 -34.92 -19.10
CA GLY A 28 -22.38 -35.50 -17.89
C GLY A 28 -23.51 -34.76 -17.18
N SER A 29 -24.76 -34.97 -17.62
CA SER A 29 -25.86 -35.36 -16.71
C SER A 29 -27.09 -35.85 -17.50
N ALA A 30 -27.68 -36.94 -17.01
CA ALA A 30 -28.79 -37.67 -17.60
C ALA A 30 -30.16 -37.01 -17.30
N PRO A 31 -31.22 -37.34 -18.06
CA PRO A 31 -32.46 -36.55 -18.14
C PRO A 31 -33.56 -37.05 -17.19
N GLY A 32 -34.35 -36.13 -16.63
CA GLY A 32 -35.62 -36.49 -15.99
C GLY A 32 -36.32 -35.35 -15.26
N ALA A 33 -37.56 -35.10 -15.70
CA ALA A 33 -38.66 -34.39 -15.02
C ALA A 33 -38.67 -32.85 -15.03
N ILE A 34 -39.38 -32.32 -16.02
CA ILE A 34 -40.09 -31.04 -15.99
C ILE A 34 -41.47 -31.31 -15.37
N ALA A 35 -41.83 -30.64 -14.27
CA ALA A 35 -43.20 -30.24 -13.91
C ALA A 35 -43.23 -29.57 -12.53
N GLY A 36 -43.73 -28.33 -12.43
CA GLY A 36 -44.05 -27.71 -11.14
C GLY A 36 -43.85 -26.19 -11.12
N MET A 37 -44.75 -25.45 -11.77
CA MET A 37 -44.90 -24.00 -11.62
C MET A 37 -45.59 -23.64 -10.29
N MET A 38 -45.19 -22.48 -9.75
CA MET A 38 -45.89 -21.63 -8.75
C MET A 38 -46.14 -22.20 -7.34
N ALA A 39 -45.30 -21.77 -6.37
CA ALA A 39 -45.73 -21.22 -5.08
C ALA A 39 -44.49 -20.95 -4.19
N GLY A 40 -44.45 -19.78 -3.55
CA GLY A 40 -43.57 -19.53 -2.40
C GLY A 40 -42.50 -18.47 -2.62
N VAL A 41 -42.85 -17.22 -2.34
CA VAL A 41 -41.88 -16.15 -2.04
C VAL A 41 -41.21 -16.49 -0.70
N PRO A 42 -39.86 -16.60 -0.60
CA PRO A 42 -39.19 -16.58 0.68
C PRO A 42 -38.78 -15.14 1.03
N ASN A 43 -39.24 -14.74 2.20
CA ASN A 43 -38.89 -13.58 3.00
C ASN A 43 -37.38 -13.23 2.95
N PRO A 44 -36.96 -11.96 2.79
CA PRO A 44 -35.56 -11.58 2.87
C PRO A 44 -35.06 -11.76 4.31
N THR A 45 -34.21 -12.77 4.53
CA THR A 45 -33.47 -12.89 5.78
C THR A 45 -32.31 -11.90 5.75
N VAL A 46 -32.30 -11.01 6.73
CA VAL A 46 -31.20 -10.10 7.04
C VAL A 46 -29.93 -10.93 7.26
N GLN A 47 -28.99 -10.86 6.33
CA GLN A 47 -27.63 -11.34 6.55
C GLN A 47 -27.02 -10.48 7.67
N SER A 48 -26.90 -11.04 8.87
CA SER A 48 -26.07 -10.43 9.90
C SER A 48 -24.62 -10.45 9.40
N ASN A 49 -23.90 -9.35 9.63
CA ASN A 49 -22.47 -9.20 9.38
C ASN A 49 -21.67 -10.14 10.30
N GLY A 50 -21.77 -11.44 10.06
CA GLY A 50 -20.99 -12.46 10.71
C GLY A 50 -19.52 -12.29 10.33
N LEU A 51 -18.67 -12.30 11.34
CA LEU A 51 -17.21 -12.31 11.22
C LEU A 51 -16.75 -13.27 10.11
N PRO A 52 -15.74 -12.91 9.31
CA PRO A 52 -15.25 -13.73 8.21
C PRO A 52 -14.91 -15.14 8.71
N GLN A 53 -15.20 -16.18 7.91
CA GLN A 53 -15.00 -17.59 8.28
C GLN A 53 -13.60 -17.90 8.84
N ALA A 54 -12.58 -17.14 8.44
CA ALA A 54 -11.23 -17.23 8.97
C ALA A 54 -11.14 -16.86 10.47
N ALA A 55 -11.89 -15.86 10.92
CA ALA A 55 -11.98 -15.46 12.32
C ALA A 55 -12.75 -16.50 13.16
N ILE A 56 -13.78 -17.14 12.59
CA ILE A 56 -14.52 -18.24 13.25
C ILE A 56 -13.62 -19.49 13.39
N LYS A 57 -12.80 -19.82 12.37
CA LYS A 57 -11.80 -20.90 12.47
C LYS A 57 -10.70 -20.59 13.49
N ALA A 58 -10.20 -19.35 13.55
CA ALA A 58 -9.19 -18.94 14.53
C ALA A 58 -9.73 -19.00 15.97
N ALA A 59 -10.96 -18.52 16.20
CA ALA A 59 -11.60 -18.57 17.52
C ALA A 59 -11.89 -20.00 17.99
N ASN A 60 -12.27 -20.91 17.08
CA ASN A 60 -12.49 -22.32 17.41
C ASN A 60 -11.20 -23.08 17.70
N ASN A 61 -10.08 -22.71 17.07
CA ASN A 61 -8.76 -23.30 17.37
C ASN A 61 -8.23 -22.88 18.75
N VAL A 62 -8.56 -21.67 19.23
CA VAL A 62 -8.19 -21.21 20.58
C VAL A 62 -9.11 -21.80 21.67
N ARG A 63 -10.40 -22.03 21.35
CA ARG A 63 -11.39 -22.53 22.31
C ARG A 63 -11.33 -24.05 22.55
N SER A 64 -10.71 -24.82 21.65
CA SER A 64 -10.72 -26.29 21.72
C SER A 64 -9.63 -26.92 22.61
N GLY A 65 -8.74 -26.15 23.26
CA GLY A 65 -7.78 -26.67 24.26
C GLY A 65 -6.82 -27.78 23.79
N ASN A 66 -6.84 -28.15 22.51
CA ASN A 66 -6.07 -29.24 21.93
C ASN A 66 -4.98 -28.69 21.02
N VAL A 67 -3.96 -28.09 21.62
CA VAL A 67 -2.65 -28.00 20.98
C VAL A 67 -1.61 -28.44 22.00
N ALA A 68 -1.50 -29.75 22.19
CA ALA A 68 -0.16 -30.30 22.39
C ALA A 68 0.61 -29.91 21.14
N THR A 69 1.48 -28.90 21.26
CA THR A 69 2.42 -28.49 20.22
C THR A 69 3.33 -29.67 19.94
N ALA A 70 2.90 -30.53 19.01
CA ALA A 70 3.74 -31.56 18.44
C ALA A 70 4.89 -30.84 17.74
N VAL A 71 6.02 -30.76 18.42
CA VAL A 71 7.28 -30.28 17.86
C VAL A 71 7.50 -31.07 16.56
N PRO A 72 7.70 -30.40 15.41
CA PRO A 72 7.87 -31.11 14.15
C PRO A 72 8.99 -32.15 14.28
N PRO A 73 8.81 -33.39 13.78
CA PRO A 73 9.84 -34.42 13.85
C PRO A 73 11.20 -33.97 13.31
N ALA A 74 11.21 -33.04 12.36
CA ALA A 74 12.41 -32.38 11.85
C ALA A 74 13.12 -31.49 12.88
N ALA A 75 12.38 -30.74 13.71
CA ALA A 75 12.94 -29.92 14.78
C ALA A 75 13.46 -30.81 15.94
N THR A 76 12.76 -31.90 16.25
CA THR A 76 13.24 -32.91 17.23
C THR A 76 14.47 -33.66 16.70
N ALA A 77 14.51 -33.98 15.41
CA ALA A 77 15.67 -34.62 14.77
C ALA A 77 16.88 -33.67 14.67
N ALA A 78 16.65 -32.37 14.42
CA ALA A 78 17.70 -31.35 14.46
C ALA A 78 18.26 -31.17 15.88
N ALA A 79 17.40 -31.08 16.90
CA ALA A 79 17.81 -31.01 18.29
C ALA A 79 18.59 -32.27 18.74
N LYS A 80 18.16 -33.47 18.32
CA LYS A 80 18.89 -34.72 18.61
C LYS A 80 20.22 -34.83 17.87
N ARG A 81 20.36 -34.23 16.67
CA ARG A 81 21.63 -34.20 15.93
C ARG A 81 22.62 -33.19 16.51
N MET A 82 22.15 -32.05 17.04
CA MET A 82 23.00 -31.09 17.76
C MET A 82 23.67 -31.73 19.00
N VAL A 83 22.99 -32.67 19.67
CA VAL A 83 23.54 -33.38 20.85
C VAL A 83 24.53 -34.49 20.47
N ALA A 84 24.51 -34.99 19.23
CA ALA A 84 25.22 -36.22 18.86
C ALA A 84 26.59 -36.01 18.17
N THR A 85 26.96 -34.78 17.80
CA THR A 85 28.17 -34.53 16.97
C THR A 85 29.16 -33.48 17.52
N THR A 86 29.25 -33.31 18.85
CA THR A 86 30.15 -32.31 19.43
C THR A 86 31.45 -32.93 19.97
N SER A 87 32.58 -32.49 19.42
CA SER A 87 33.74 -32.15 20.25
C SER A 87 33.25 -31.17 21.32
N GLN A 88 33.38 -31.54 22.60
CA GLN A 88 32.61 -30.93 23.69
C GLN A 88 32.60 -29.39 23.65
N PRO A 89 31.41 -28.74 23.64
CA PRO A 89 31.30 -27.30 23.67
C PRO A 89 31.95 -26.75 24.95
N ARG A 90 32.46 -25.52 24.88
CA ARG A 90 33.19 -24.86 26.00
C ARG A 90 32.38 -24.80 27.30
N THR A 91 31.06 -24.70 27.17
CA THR A 91 30.09 -24.80 28.28
C THR A 91 30.15 -26.15 29.00
N GLU A 92 30.24 -27.26 28.27
CA GLU A 92 30.33 -28.61 28.84
C GLU A 92 31.70 -28.86 29.49
N GLN A 93 32.77 -28.32 28.89
CA GLN A 93 34.11 -28.32 29.49
C GLN A 93 34.13 -27.53 30.82
N ALA A 94 33.58 -26.32 30.86
CA ALA A 94 33.49 -25.52 32.07
C ALA A 94 32.60 -26.18 33.13
N LEU A 95 31.48 -26.79 32.73
CA LEU A 95 30.60 -27.55 33.62
C LEU A 95 31.29 -28.77 34.21
N SER A 96 32.06 -29.51 33.40
CA SER A 96 32.84 -30.67 33.86
C SER A 96 33.94 -30.26 34.84
N ALA A 97 34.63 -29.14 34.58
CA ALA A 97 35.65 -28.59 35.47
C ALA A 97 35.03 -28.15 36.81
N GLN A 98 33.90 -27.46 36.76
CA GLN A 98 33.15 -27.03 37.94
C GLN A 98 32.64 -28.25 38.73
N SER A 99 32.10 -29.26 38.04
CA SER A 99 31.64 -30.49 38.67
C SER A 99 32.78 -31.23 39.36
N ASN A 100 33.94 -31.34 38.71
CA ASN A 100 35.11 -31.97 39.30
C ASN A 100 35.58 -31.24 40.56
N LEU A 101 35.64 -29.91 40.53
CA LEU A 101 36.04 -29.10 41.69
C LEU A 101 35.04 -29.14 42.83
N VAL A 102 33.74 -29.05 42.55
CA VAL A 102 32.70 -29.11 43.60
C VAL A 102 32.62 -30.50 44.22
N ASN A 103 32.89 -31.57 43.45
CA ASN A 103 32.83 -32.95 43.92
C ASN A 103 34.11 -33.42 44.62
N THR A 104 35.24 -32.70 44.49
CA THR A 104 36.46 -32.98 45.26
C THR A 104 36.42 -32.23 46.59
N PRO A 105 36.35 -32.91 47.76
CA PRO A 105 36.45 -32.23 49.04
C PRO A 105 37.78 -31.48 49.16
N PHE A 106 37.76 -30.28 49.73
CA PHE A 106 39.00 -29.56 50.03
C PHE A 106 39.83 -30.37 51.03
N THR A 107 41.06 -30.69 50.65
CA THR A 107 42.06 -31.30 51.54
C THR A 107 43.29 -30.41 51.57
N PHE A 108 43.59 -29.81 52.71
CA PHE A 108 44.83 -29.06 52.89
C PHE A 108 45.99 -30.03 53.07
N ASN A 109 46.97 -29.98 52.16
CA ASN A 109 48.21 -30.73 52.28
C ASN A 109 49.39 -29.76 52.50
N ALA A 110 49.83 -29.71 53.76
CA ALA A 110 50.94 -28.86 54.20
C ALA A 110 52.26 -29.18 53.48
N GLU A 111 52.49 -30.44 53.09
CA GLU A 111 53.75 -30.84 52.46
C GLU A 111 53.86 -30.31 51.02
N THR A 112 52.75 -30.17 50.32
CA THR A 112 52.72 -29.77 48.91
C THR A 112 52.42 -28.29 48.70
N ASP A 113 51.93 -27.57 49.72
CA ASP A 113 51.59 -26.14 49.60
C ASP A 113 52.86 -25.28 49.54
N PRO A 114 53.15 -24.59 48.41
CA PRO A 114 54.35 -23.79 48.25
C PRO A 114 54.45 -22.61 49.23
N SER A 115 53.30 -22.05 49.64
CA SER A 115 53.21 -20.90 50.55
C SER A 115 53.52 -21.33 51.99
N TYR A 116 53.00 -22.48 52.41
CA TYR A 116 53.35 -23.09 53.69
C TYR A 116 54.82 -23.49 53.74
N GLN A 117 55.34 -24.12 52.69
CA GLN A 117 56.76 -24.51 52.60
C GLN A 117 57.71 -23.30 52.63
N ALA A 118 57.30 -22.16 52.05
CA ALA A 118 58.05 -20.91 52.15
C ALA A 118 58.02 -20.34 53.57
N ALA A 119 56.86 -20.35 54.23
CA ALA A 119 56.72 -19.90 55.62
C ALA A 119 57.53 -20.77 56.58
N LEU A 120 57.54 -22.09 56.39
CA LEU A 120 58.35 -23.03 57.16
C LEU A 120 59.85 -22.74 57.00
N ARG A 121 60.32 -22.51 55.78
CA ARG A 121 61.71 -22.12 55.51
C ARG A 121 62.08 -20.80 56.19
N ALA A 122 61.20 -19.80 56.15
CA ALA A 122 61.42 -18.52 56.83
C ALA A 122 61.47 -18.69 58.36
N ALA A 123 60.57 -19.49 58.93
CA ALA A 123 60.56 -19.80 60.36
C ALA A 123 61.85 -20.53 60.80
N GLN A 124 62.33 -21.49 60.00
CA GLN A 124 63.59 -22.19 60.24
C GLN A 124 64.80 -21.26 60.14
N GLN A 125 64.83 -20.33 59.18
CA GLN A 125 65.90 -19.33 59.09
C GLN A 125 65.92 -18.41 60.31
N ASN A 126 64.75 -17.92 60.75
CA ASN A 126 64.65 -17.10 61.96
C ASN A 126 65.07 -17.88 63.22
N LEU A 127 64.73 -19.17 63.31
CA LEU A 127 65.19 -20.03 64.39
C LEU A 127 66.72 -20.14 64.40
N GLN A 128 67.35 -20.38 63.24
CA GLN A 128 68.81 -20.49 63.15
C GLN A 128 69.50 -19.18 63.56
N VAL A 129 68.95 -18.04 63.16
CA VAL A 129 69.47 -16.72 63.58
C VAL A 129 69.30 -16.53 65.09
N ASN A 130 68.13 -16.84 65.65
CA ASN A 130 67.87 -16.73 67.08
C ASN A 130 68.77 -17.67 67.89
N GLN A 131 68.92 -18.93 67.47
CA GLN A 131 69.83 -19.88 68.10
C GLN A 131 71.28 -19.39 68.05
N LYS A 132 71.74 -18.82 66.93
CA LYS A 132 73.09 -18.24 66.83
C LYS A 132 73.26 -17.06 67.79
N ASN A 133 72.28 -16.16 67.88
CA ASN A 133 72.30 -15.00 68.76
C ASN A 133 72.27 -15.41 70.24
N THR A 134 71.37 -16.33 70.62
CA THR A 134 71.28 -16.86 71.98
C THR A 134 72.57 -17.60 72.36
N ASN A 135 73.13 -18.42 71.47
CA ASN A 135 74.41 -19.09 71.73
C ASN A 135 75.59 -18.10 71.83
N ALA A 136 75.60 -17.04 71.02
CA ALA A 136 76.60 -15.98 71.12
C ALA A 136 76.49 -15.26 72.48
N GLN A 137 75.27 -14.99 72.95
CA GLN A 137 75.01 -14.37 74.24
C GLN A 137 75.40 -15.28 75.41
N LEU A 138 75.06 -16.57 75.35
CA LEU A 138 75.46 -17.57 76.36
C LEU A 138 76.98 -17.79 76.39
N ARG A 139 77.67 -17.68 75.25
CA ARG A 139 79.15 -17.70 75.20
C ARG A 139 79.75 -16.43 75.80
N ALA A 140 79.15 -15.27 75.54
CA ALA A 140 79.58 -14.00 76.13
C ALA A 140 79.45 -13.97 77.66
N THR A 141 78.49 -14.72 78.24
CA THR A 141 78.32 -14.87 79.69
C THR A 141 79.08 -16.05 80.30
N GLY A 142 79.91 -16.76 79.53
CA GLY A 142 80.74 -17.88 80.01
C GLY A 142 80.02 -19.22 80.19
N GLN A 143 78.74 -19.33 79.80
CA GLN A 143 77.90 -20.52 79.96
C GLN A 143 77.73 -21.37 78.69
N GLY A 144 78.33 -20.93 77.57
CA GLY A 144 78.04 -21.43 76.22
C GLY A 144 78.46 -22.87 75.87
N LYS A 145 78.83 -23.71 76.83
CA LYS A 145 79.14 -25.15 76.64
C LYS A 145 78.48 -26.07 77.68
N SER A 146 77.54 -25.59 78.49
CA SER A 146 76.87 -26.42 79.49
C SER A 146 75.61 -27.09 78.91
N SER A 147 75.14 -28.18 79.52
CA SER A 147 73.85 -28.84 79.19
C SER A 147 72.64 -27.88 79.14
N TYR A 148 72.78 -26.68 79.73
CA TYR A 148 71.82 -25.60 79.65
C TYR A 148 71.65 -25.04 78.22
N SER A 149 72.71 -24.90 77.43
CA SER A 149 72.58 -24.37 76.05
C SER A 149 71.85 -25.35 75.12
N GLU A 150 72.04 -26.65 75.34
CA GLU A 150 71.30 -27.71 74.63
C GLU A 150 69.82 -27.75 75.05
N THR A 151 69.53 -27.52 76.34
CA THR A 151 68.17 -27.44 76.86
C THR A 151 67.42 -26.22 76.28
N VAL A 152 68.07 -25.05 76.23
CA VAL A 152 67.51 -23.82 75.64
C VAL A 152 67.30 -23.97 74.14
N ALA A 153 68.22 -24.64 73.41
CA ALA A 153 68.06 -24.90 71.99
C ALA A 153 66.86 -25.81 71.69
N ASN A 154 66.67 -26.88 72.49
CA ASN A 154 65.51 -27.77 72.38
C ASN A 154 64.20 -27.07 72.76
N GLN A 155 64.21 -26.20 73.78
CA GLN A 155 63.05 -25.41 74.17
C GLN A 155 62.65 -24.41 73.06
N LEU A 156 63.62 -23.76 72.43
CA LEU A 156 63.37 -22.82 71.32
C LEU A 156 62.87 -23.54 70.06
N ALA A 157 63.40 -24.73 69.78
CA ALA A 157 62.92 -25.59 68.70
C ALA A 157 61.46 -26.01 68.93
N ASN A 158 61.11 -26.49 70.14
CA ASN A 158 59.74 -26.86 70.50
C ASN A 158 58.78 -25.66 70.44
N GLN A 159 59.19 -24.50 70.96
CA GLN A 159 58.37 -23.28 70.91
C GLN A 159 58.12 -22.82 69.47
N SER A 160 59.09 -22.99 68.57
CA SER A 160 58.91 -22.67 67.14
C SER A 160 58.00 -23.68 66.44
N ALA A 161 58.11 -24.98 66.76
CA ALA A 161 57.24 -26.01 66.22
C ALA A 161 55.79 -25.79 66.68
N GLU A 162 55.59 -25.44 67.95
CA GLU A 162 54.29 -25.05 68.50
C GLU A 162 53.77 -23.77 67.84
N ASN A 163 54.60 -22.76 67.59
CA ASN A 163 54.18 -21.55 66.90
C ASN A 163 53.76 -21.82 65.45
N VAL A 164 54.51 -22.67 64.74
CA VAL A 164 54.19 -23.07 63.36
C VAL A 164 52.87 -23.86 63.33
N ALA A 165 52.69 -24.82 64.23
CA ALA A 165 51.49 -25.65 64.29
C ALA A 165 50.24 -24.88 64.73
N ASN A 166 50.37 -24.00 65.73
CA ASN A 166 49.22 -23.33 66.35
C ASN A 166 48.86 -21.98 65.71
N ASN A 167 49.84 -21.24 65.14
CA ASN A 167 49.59 -19.90 64.60
C ASN A 167 49.73 -19.82 63.09
N ILE A 168 50.70 -20.52 62.49
CA ILE A 168 51.00 -20.42 61.06
C ILE A 168 50.09 -21.37 60.26
N LEU A 169 50.04 -22.66 60.63
CA LEU A 169 49.28 -23.67 59.91
C LEU A 169 47.79 -23.32 59.72
N PRO A 170 47.04 -22.81 60.73
CA PRO A 170 45.64 -22.46 60.55
C PRO A 170 45.43 -21.29 59.58
N ILE A 171 46.34 -20.30 59.55
CA ILE A 171 46.24 -19.14 58.65
C ILE A 171 46.41 -19.59 57.20
N TYR A 172 47.40 -20.44 56.91
CA TYR A 172 47.63 -20.94 55.56
C TYR A 172 46.56 -21.93 55.12
N ALA A 173 46.05 -22.76 56.04
CA ALA A 173 44.89 -23.61 55.74
C ALA A 173 43.64 -22.78 55.39
N GLN A 174 43.39 -21.68 56.11
CA GLN A 174 42.32 -20.74 55.77
C GLN A 174 42.55 -20.03 54.43
N GLN A 175 43.78 -19.61 54.15
CA GLN A 175 44.12 -18.95 52.88
C GLN A 175 43.99 -19.91 51.68
N ALA A 176 44.45 -21.15 51.81
CA ALA A 176 44.29 -22.19 50.80
C ALA A 176 42.80 -22.52 50.58
N TYR A 177 42.00 -22.52 51.65
CA TYR A 177 40.55 -22.70 51.54
C TYR A 177 39.85 -21.53 50.84
N GLN A 178 40.27 -20.27 51.10
CA GLN A 178 39.77 -19.11 50.36
C GLN A 178 40.11 -19.19 48.87
N GLN A 179 41.35 -19.54 48.53
CA GLN A 179 41.75 -19.74 47.13
C GLN A 179 40.94 -20.85 46.45
N TYR A 180 40.63 -21.93 47.18
CA TYR A 180 39.76 -22.98 46.70
C TYR A 180 38.32 -22.47 46.45
N GLN A 181 37.75 -21.69 47.38
CA GLN A 181 36.43 -21.06 47.18
C GLN A 181 36.42 -20.09 45.99
N ASP A 182 37.47 -19.28 45.85
CA ASP A 182 37.64 -18.36 44.72
C ASP A 182 37.74 -19.12 43.39
N SER A 183 38.43 -20.27 43.38
CA SER A 183 38.53 -21.11 42.18
C SER A 183 37.16 -21.65 41.73
N ILE A 184 36.32 -22.07 42.68
CA ILE A 184 34.94 -22.49 42.42
C ILE A 184 34.11 -21.31 41.90
N GLY A 185 34.24 -20.14 42.53
CA GLY A 185 33.56 -18.91 42.12
C GLY A 185 33.92 -18.50 40.69
N ASN A 186 35.21 -18.50 40.37
CA ASN A 186 35.73 -18.17 39.04
C ASN A 186 35.23 -19.15 37.97
N GLN A 187 35.20 -20.46 38.26
CA GLN A 187 34.68 -21.44 37.31
C GLN A 187 33.17 -21.33 37.10
N ARG A 188 32.41 -21.03 38.16
CA ARG A 188 30.98 -20.77 38.03
C ARG A 188 30.71 -19.54 37.16
N ASN A 189 31.47 -18.46 37.35
CA ASN A 189 31.35 -17.25 36.54
C ASN A 189 31.70 -17.55 35.07
N LEU A 190 32.77 -18.33 34.82
CA LEU A 190 33.15 -18.75 33.47
C LEU A 190 32.06 -19.58 32.79
N TYR A 191 31.45 -20.53 33.51
CA TYR A 191 30.30 -21.30 33.01
C TYR A 191 29.12 -20.39 32.67
N GLN A 192 28.79 -19.43 33.54
CA GLN A 192 27.71 -18.47 33.30
C GLN A 192 27.98 -17.63 32.05
N ASP A 193 29.19 -17.13 31.88
CA ASP A 193 29.59 -16.36 30.70
C ASP A 193 29.48 -17.19 29.42
N TYR A 194 29.95 -18.44 29.42
CA TYR A 194 29.82 -19.33 28.26
C TYR A 194 28.36 -19.67 27.96
N ASN A 195 27.54 -19.93 28.98
CA ASN A 195 26.11 -20.18 28.79
C ASN A 195 25.38 -18.94 28.22
N GLN A 196 25.75 -17.75 28.69
CA GLN A 196 25.23 -16.49 28.16
C GLN A 196 25.58 -16.32 26.68
N GLN A 197 26.85 -16.56 26.32
CA GLN A 197 27.36 -16.33 24.97
C GLN A 197 26.91 -17.39 23.95
N ASP A 198 26.88 -18.66 24.34
CA ASP A 198 26.67 -19.78 23.41
C ASP A 198 25.20 -20.19 23.31
N PHE A 199 24.39 -19.90 24.33
CA PHE A 199 22.97 -20.27 24.35
C PHE A 199 22.05 -19.06 24.40
N GLN A 200 22.14 -18.20 25.43
CA GLN A 200 21.17 -17.12 25.60
C GLN A 200 21.27 -16.06 24.52
N ASN A 201 22.47 -15.58 24.20
CA ASN A 201 22.65 -14.52 23.19
C ASN A 201 22.14 -14.95 21.81
N PRO A 202 22.47 -16.16 21.26
CA PRO A 202 21.91 -16.61 20.00
C PRO A 202 20.39 -16.77 20.02
N ILE A 203 19.80 -17.18 21.16
CA ILE A 203 18.34 -17.25 21.29
C ILE A 203 17.73 -15.84 21.23
N THR A 204 18.25 -14.90 22.01
CA THR A 204 17.77 -13.50 22.02
C THR A 204 17.98 -12.84 20.65
N GLU A 205 19.15 -13.01 20.04
CA GLU A 205 19.44 -12.52 18.69
C GLU A 205 18.48 -13.13 17.67
N SER A 206 18.12 -14.41 17.81
CA SER A 206 17.17 -15.07 16.91
C SER A 206 15.72 -14.60 17.07
N GLN A 207 15.34 -14.12 18.25
CA GLN A 207 14.04 -13.48 18.47
C GLN A 207 13.98 -12.11 17.79
N VAL A 208 15.09 -11.38 17.80
CA VAL A 208 15.16 -10.03 17.20
C VAL A 208 15.34 -10.09 15.68
N THR A 209 16.22 -10.95 15.18
CA THR A 209 16.60 -11.01 13.76
C THR A 209 15.79 -12.03 12.96
N GLY A 210 15.10 -12.94 13.65
CA GLY A 210 14.44 -14.09 13.02
C GLY A 210 15.40 -15.17 12.53
N ASN A 211 16.70 -15.07 12.81
CA ASN A 211 17.73 -16.03 12.41
C ASN A 211 18.47 -16.57 13.64
N TYR A 212 18.50 -17.89 13.81
CA TYR A 212 19.23 -18.55 14.87
C TYR A 212 20.56 -19.10 14.35
N MET A 213 21.66 -18.74 15.00
CA MET A 213 22.98 -19.27 14.68
C MET A 213 23.45 -20.21 15.80
N PRO A 214 23.52 -21.53 15.55
CA PRO A 214 24.16 -22.46 16.47
C PRO A 214 25.62 -22.09 16.72
N ALA A 215 26.13 -22.40 17.91
CA ALA A 215 27.53 -22.14 18.27
C ALA A 215 28.51 -22.88 17.33
N GLU A 216 28.19 -24.12 16.97
CA GLU A 216 28.98 -24.94 16.05
C GLU A 216 29.00 -24.32 14.64
N ALA A 217 27.86 -23.79 14.20
CA ALA A 217 27.76 -23.10 12.92
C ALA A 217 28.60 -21.80 12.91
N LYS A 218 28.58 -21.05 14.02
CA LYS A 218 29.38 -19.82 14.16
C LYS A 218 30.87 -20.12 14.04
N GLN A 219 31.34 -21.17 14.71
CA GLN A 219 32.74 -21.60 14.62
C GLN A 219 33.10 -22.09 13.22
N ALA A 220 32.23 -22.90 12.59
CA ALA A 220 32.39 -23.34 11.22
C ALA A 220 32.48 -22.15 10.23
N ILE A 221 31.61 -21.14 10.37
CA ILE A 221 31.64 -19.92 9.56
C ILE A 221 32.95 -19.16 9.76
N GLN A 222 33.42 -18.99 11.00
CA GLN A 222 34.69 -18.30 11.28
C GLN A 222 35.88 -19.03 10.64
N ASN A 223 35.92 -20.37 10.75
CA ASN A 223 36.95 -21.19 10.10
C ASN A 223 36.90 -21.03 8.58
N LEU A 224 35.71 -21.05 7.98
CA LEU A 224 35.52 -20.85 6.55
C LEU A 224 35.98 -19.46 6.07
N ILE A 225 35.66 -18.40 6.82
CA ILE A 225 36.14 -17.05 6.52
C ILE A 225 37.66 -16.98 6.62
N GLY A 226 38.26 -17.64 7.61
CA GLY A 226 39.71 -17.76 7.76
C GLY A 226 40.37 -18.44 6.55
N LEU A 227 39.84 -19.59 6.11
CA LEU A 227 40.33 -20.30 4.92
C LEU A 227 40.21 -19.45 3.65
N LYS A 228 39.13 -18.68 3.51
CA LYS A 228 38.95 -17.73 2.40
C LYS A 228 39.99 -16.61 2.42
N ALA A 229 40.23 -16.00 3.59
CA ALA A 229 41.23 -14.95 3.73
C ALA A 229 42.64 -15.46 3.38
N GLN A 230 42.96 -16.70 3.77
CA GLN A 230 44.21 -17.36 3.35
C GLN A 230 44.25 -17.59 1.83
N ALA A 231 43.15 -18.05 1.23
CA ALA A 231 43.05 -18.29 -0.21
C ALA A 231 43.19 -17.02 -1.08
N GLU A 232 42.85 -15.87 -0.51
CA GLU A 232 42.92 -14.54 -1.12
C GLU A 232 44.28 -13.85 -0.96
N THR A 233 45.16 -14.39 -0.12
CA THR A 233 46.48 -13.81 0.12
C THR A 233 47.31 -13.80 -1.17
N LYS A 234 48.02 -12.70 -1.44
CA LYS A 234 48.90 -12.59 -2.61
C LYS A 234 50.09 -13.54 -2.46
N GLY A 235 50.39 -14.32 -3.50
CA GLY A 235 51.55 -15.21 -3.54
C GLY A 235 51.27 -16.67 -3.18
N ILE A 236 50.02 -17.07 -2.89
CA ILE A 236 49.72 -18.49 -2.71
C ILE A 236 49.78 -19.26 -4.03
N THR A 237 50.22 -20.51 -3.96
CA THR A 237 50.25 -21.40 -5.13
C THR A 237 48.83 -21.85 -5.50
N LYS A 238 48.65 -22.27 -6.76
CA LYS A 238 47.38 -22.83 -7.24
C LYS A 238 46.96 -24.06 -6.43
N ASP A 239 47.91 -24.93 -6.11
CA ASP A 239 47.65 -26.18 -5.37
C ASP A 239 47.21 -25.89 -3.93
N THR A 240 47.88 -24.94 -3.25
CA THR A 240 47.47 -24.48 -1.91
C THR A 240 46.06 -23.88 -1.96
N ARG A 241 45.72 -23.10 -2.99
CA ARG A 241 44.37 -22.56 -3.16
C ARG A 241 43.32 -23.66 -3.31
N THR A 242 43.63 -24.71 -4.08
CA THR A 242 42.73 -25.86 -4.27
C THR A 242 42.52 -26.64 -2.98
N GLN A 243 43.57 -26.84 -2.16
CA GLN A 243 43.45 -27.48 -0.84
C GLN A 243 42.55 -26.67 0.10
N LEU A 244 42.81 -25.36 0.24
CA LEU A 244 41.98 -24.47 1.06
C LEU A 244 40.52 -24.43 0.59
N SER A 245 40.28 -24.49 -0.72
CA SER A 245 38.92 -24.57 -1.27
C SER A 245 38.23 -25.88 -0.91
N THR A 246 38.94 -27.01 -0.97
CA THR A 246 38.41 -28.33 -0.60
C THR A 246 38.02 -28.37 0.88
N GLU A 247 38.86 -27.81 1.76
CA GLU A 247 38.55 -27.69 3.19
C GLU A 247 37.33 -26.77 3.43
N ALA A 248 37.26 -25.65 2.71
CA ALA A 248 36.09 -24.76 2.77
C ALA A 248 34.82 -25.46 2.26
N ASP A 249 34.90 -26.31 1.24
CA ASP A 249 33.76 -27.09 0.74
C ASP A 249 33.24 -28.11 1.77
N ALA A 250 34.13 -28.75 2.53
CA ALA A 250 33.73 -29.62 3.64
C ALA A 250 32.95 -28.83 4.71
N ILE A 251 33.39 -27.62 5.05
CA ILE A 251 32.68 -26.75 5.99
C ILE A 251 31.34 -26.29 5.42
N ARG A 252 31.24 -25.93 4.13
CA ARG A 252 29.96 -25.60 3.47
C ARG A 252 28.98 -26.77 3.54
N ALA A 253 29.46 -28.00 3.34
CA ALA A 253 28.63 -29.20 3.47
C ALA A 253 28.13 -29.38 4.90
N GLN A 254 28.99 -29.11 5.91
CA GLN A 254 28.59 -29.10 7.31
C GLN A 254 27.50 -28.03 7.58
N LEU A 255 27.68 -26.79 7.12
CA LEU A 255 26.67 -25.73 7.27
C LEU A 255 25.33 -26.10 6.63
N LYS A 256 25.37 -26.69 5.42
CA LYS A 256 24.18 -27.20 4.74
C LYS A 256 23.48 -28.30 5.56
N SER A 257 24.23 -29.19 6.19
CA SER A 257 23.67 -30.24 7.05
C SER A 257 22.97 -29.69 8.30
N LEU A 258 23.42 -28.52 8.79
CA LEU A 258 22.80 -27.77 9.89
C LEU A 258 21.60 -26.92 9.43
N GLY A 259 21.26 -26.93 8.14
CA GLY A 259 20.15 -26.15 7.58
C GLY A 259 20.49 -24.68 7.30
N ILE A 260 21.78 -24.32 7.32
CA ILE A 260 22.27 -23.00 6.93
C ILE A 260 22.59 -23.01 5.44
N ASP A 261 22.10 -22.01 4.71
CA ASP A 261 22.37 -21.91 3.28
C ASP A 261 23.84 -21.53 3.02
N PRO A 262 24.64 -22.42 2.40
CA PRO A 262 26.05 -22.14 2.11
C PRO A 262 26.24 -21.18 0.93
N SER A 263 25.18 -20.76 0.22
CA SER A 263 25.27 -19.88 -0.95
C SER A 263 25.91 -18.52 -0.63
N PHE A 264 25.74 -18.02 0.59
CA PHE A 264 26.40 -16.79 1.08
C PHE A 264 27.92 -16.96 1.28
N TYR A 265 28.40 -18.20 1.27
CA TYR A 265 29.78 -18.60 1.54
C TYR A 265 30.45 -19.29 0.35
N SER A 266 29.80 -19.29 -0.83
CA SER A 266 30.23 -19.98 -2.03
C SER A 266 31.62 -19.56 -2.52
N ALA A 267 32.21 -20.33 -3.43
CA ALA A 267 33.57 -20.11 -3.91
C ALA A 267 33.77 -18.76 -4.61
N ASP A 268 32.71 -18.19 -5.20
CA ASP A 268 32.71 -16.87 -5.87
C ASP A 268 32.68 -15.67 -4.91
N LYS A 269 32.39 -15.89 -3.61
CA LYS A 269 32.36 -14.81 -2.61
C LYS A 269 33.71 -14.59 -1.97
N THR A 270 34.12 -13.33 -1.84
CA THR A 270 35.34 -13.00 -1.08
C THR A 270 35.14 -13.17 0.42
N ALA A 271 36.22 -13.23 1.20
CA ALA A 271 36.17 -13.28 2.66
C ALA A 271 35.40 -12.08 3.23
N ALA A 272 35.60 -10.89 2.66
CA ALA A 272 34.87 -9.68 3.05
C ALA A 272 33.36 -9.78 2.75
N GLN A 273 32.98 -10.28 1.58
CA GLN A 273 31.57 -10.50 1.21
C GLN A 273 30.92 -11.59 2.07
N ALA A 274 31.66 -12.66 2.37
CA ALA A 274 31.22 -13.74 3.24
C ALA A 274 31.01 -13.25 4.69
N SER A 275 31.90 -12.40 5.21
CA SER A 275 31.78 -11.85 6.57
C SER A 275 30.63 -10.87 6.75
N ALA A 276 30.15 -10.25 5.66
CA ALA A 276 29.03 -9.33 5.72
C ALA A 276 27.66 -10.04 5.86
N ASN A 277 27.61 -11.34 5.59
CA ASN A 277 26.39 -12.13 5.61
C ASN A 277 26.34 -13.04 6.84
N ASN A 278 25.23 -12.98 7.58
CA ASN A 278 24.98 -13.83 8.75
C ASN A 278 23.72 -14.71 8.55
N PRO A 279 23.73 -15.66 7.60
CA PRO A 279 22.63 -16.58 7.37
C PRO A 279 22.56 -17.58 8.54
N GLY A 280 21.83 -17.21 9.58
CA GLY A 280 21.37 -18.19 10.56
C GLY A 280 20.25 -19.07 9.99
N ILE A 281 19.86 -20.08 10.74
CA ILE A 281 18.65 -20.88 10.48
C ILE A 281 17.44 -19.97 10.71
N ARG A 282 16.56 -19.84 9.71
CA ARG A 282 15.35 -19.02 9.84
C ARG A 282 14.45 -19.60 10.93
N THR A 283 14.21 -18.84 11.99
CA THR A 283 13.32 -19.26 13.08
C THR A 283 11.86 -19.17 12.65
N LEU A 284 10.97 -19.83 13.40
CA LEU A 284 9.53 -19.71 13.17
C LEU A 284 9.05 -18.25 13.29
N ALA A 285 9.62 -17.49 14.23
CA ALA A 285 9.35 -16.05 14.37
C ALA A 285 9.81 -15.27 13.14
N GLY A 286 11.00 -15.56 12.62
CA GLY A 286 11.50 -14.98 11.37
C GLY A 286 10.62 -15.31 10.17
N GLN A 287 10.14 -16.55 10.06
CA GLN A 287 9.19 -16.96 9.01
C GLN A 287 7.84 -16.23 9.12
N ALA A 288 7.35 -15.98 10.34
CA ALA A 288 6.14 -15.20 10.57
C ALA A 288 6.34 -13.72 10.16
N GLN A 289 7.51 -13.14 10.46
CA GLN A 289 7.87 -11.80 10.01
C GLN A 289 7.97 -11.72 8.48
N ASP A 290 8.57 -12.71 7.82
CA ASP A 290 8.64 -12.75 6.35
C ASP A 290 7.26 -12.82 5.71
N GLN A 291 6.36 -13.63 6.28
CA GLN A 291 4.97 -13.70 5.82
C GLN A 291 4.26 -12.36 6.03
N SER A 292 4.50 -11.69 7.17
CA SER A 292 3.96 -10.36 7.45
C SER A 292 4.43 -9.33 6.42
N VAL A 293 5.73 -9.31 6.10
CA VAL A 293 6.29 -8.41 5.06
C VAL A 293 5.72 -8.74 3.67
N LYS A 294 5.60 -10.03 3.33
CA LYS A 294 4.97 -10.44 2.06
C LYS A 294 3.51 -9.97 1.98
N ASN A 295 2.76 -10.11 3.07
CA ASN A 295 1.37 -9.65 3.14
C ASN A 295 1.29 -8.12 3.03
N ALA A 296 2.19 -7.38 3.68
CA ALA A 296 2.25 -5.92 3.58
C ALA A 296 2.59 -5.45 2.16
N ASN A 297 3.53 -6.12 1.47
CA ASN A 297 3.87 -5.80 0.09
C ASN A 297 2.72 -6.14 -0.87
N LEU A 298 1.98 -7.22 -0.61
CA LEU A 298 0.79 -7.59 -1.37
C LEU A 298 -0.34 -6.57 -1.17
N ASP A 299 -0.56 -6.13 0.07
CA ASP A 299 -1.56 -5.13 0.42
C ASP A 299 -1.24 -3.76 -0.21
N ALA A 300 0.03 -3.35 -0.16
CA ALA A 300 0.52 -2.15 -0.84
C ALA A 300 0.28 -2.23 -2.36
N ALA A 301 0.64 -3.34 -3.00
CA ALA A 301 0.40 -3.54 -4.43
C ALA A 301 -1.09 -3.51 -4.77
N THR A 302 -1.93 -4.13 -3.94
CA THR A 302 -3.39 -4.13 -4.12
C THR A 302 -3.97 -2.72 -4.00
N THR A 303 -3.50 -1.95 -3.01
CA THR A 303 -3.89 -0.55 -2.82
C THR A 303 -3.53 0.29 -4.04
N VAL A 304 -2.28 0.23 -4.51
CA VAL A 304 -1.84 0.97 -5.69
C VAL A 304 -2.59 0.53 -6.94
N ALA A 305 -2.84 -0.77 -7.10
CA ALA A 305 -3.59 -1.29 -8.23
C ALA A 305 -5.04 -0.80 -8.27
N ASN A 306 -5.69 -0.72 -7.11
CA ASN A 306 -7.05 -0.20 -6.99
C ASN A 306 -7.10 1.32 -7.23
N THR A 307 -6.15 2.08 -6.68
CA THR A 307 -6.10 3.54 -6.83
C THR A 307 -5.78 3.96 -8.27
N THR A 308 -4.83 3.28 -8.91
CA THR A 308 -4.36 3.65 -10.27
C THR A 308 -5.11 2.93 -11.39
N GLY A 309 -5.85 1.87 -11.05
CA GLY A 309 -6.54 1.05 -12.04
C GLY A 309 -5.63 0.14 -12.86
N ARG A 310 -4.35 0.00 -12.48
CA ARG A 310 -3.36 -0.84 -13.18
C ARG A 310 -2.85 -1.97 -12.30
N ALA A 311 -2.71 -3.16 -12.87
CA ALA A 311 -2.22 -4.31 -12.16
C ALA A 311 -0.70 -4.19 -11.93
N VAL A 312 -0.29 -4.01 -10.68
CA VAL A 312 1.13 -3.94 -10.27
C VAL A 312 1.53 -5.20 -9.50
N THR A 313 2.81 -5.53 -9.54
CA THR A 313 3.38 -6.69 -8.82
C THR A 313 3.93 -6.25 -7.47
N PRO A 314 3.79 -7.04 -6.39
CA PRO A 314 4.34 -6.71 -5.08
C PRO A 314 5.85 -6.40 -5.13
N GLN A 315 6.22 -5.26 -4.55
CA GLN A 315 7.60 -4.81 -4.41
C GLN A 315 7.82 -4.30 -2.98
N SER A 316 9.07 -4.33 -2.53
CA SER A 316 9.45 -3.81 -1.21
C SER A 316 9.52 -2.28 -1.17
N ASP A 317 9.60 -1.60 -2.32
CA ASP A 317 9.61 -0.15 -2.38
C ASP A 317 8.25 0.41 -2.82
N TRP A 318 7.67 1.26 -1.97
CA TRP A 318 6.36 1.84 -2.25
C TRP A 318 6.37 2.71 -3.52
N GLN A 319 7.49 3.40 -3.79
CA GLN A 319 7.65 4.23 -4.98
C GLN A 319 7.73 3.39 -6.28
N GLY A 320 8.29 2.19 -6.23
CA GLY A 320 8.38 1.29 -7.38
C GLY A 320 7.01 0.82 -7.85
N LEU A 321 6.08 0.60 -6.92
CA LEU A 321 4.68 0.31 -7.25
C LEU A 321 4.03 1.43 -8.08
N TYR A 322 4.26 2.70 -7.73
CA TYR A 322 3.74 3.83 -8.51
C TYR A 322 4.45 3.99 -9.84
N ARG A 323 5.76 3.73 -9.92
CA ARG A 323 6.48 3.72 -11.21
C ARG A 323 5.93 2.64 -12.14
N GLN A 324 5.65 1.46 -11.61
CA GLN A 324 5.01 0.38 -12.36
C GLN A 324 3.62 0.80 -12.83
N ALA A 325 2.82 1.42 -11.96
CA ALA A 325 1.51 1.94 -12.36
C ALA A 325 1.59 3.12 -13.35
N ALA A 326 2.69 3.89 -13.38
CA ALA A 326 2.87 4.97 -14.33
C ALA A 326 3.32 4.48 -15.72
N ASP A 327 3.88 3.27 -15.82
CA ASP A 327 4.28 2.68 -17.11
C ASP A 327 3.04 2.45 -17.99
N PRO A 328 3.00 3.04 -19.21
CA PRO A 328 1.89 2.85 -20.15
C PRO A 328 1.62 1.38 -20.48
N ASN A 329 2.64 0.52 -20.45
CA ASN A 329 2.58 -0.89 -20.79
C ASN A 329 2.03 -1.76 -19.65
N THR A 330 1.90 -1.22 -18.43
CA THR A 330 1.36 -1.98 -17.31
C THR A 330 -0.12 -2.27 -17.54
N PRO A 331 -0.57 -3.54 -17.52
CA PRO A 331 -1.95 -3.88 -17.83
C PRO A 331 -2.93 -3.24 -16.85
N LEU A 332 -4.12 -2.92 -17.34
CA LEU A 332 -5.21 -2.45 -16.50
C LEU A 332 -5.70 -3.58 -15.59
N THR A 333 -6.25 -3.24 -14.42
CA THR A 333 -6.95 -4.22 -13.58
C THR A 333 -8.19 -4.74 -14.32
N ALA A 334 -8.65 -5.95 -13.97
CA ALA A 334 -9.82 -6.56 -14.61
C ALA A 334 -11.08 -5.65 -14.52
N ASN A 335 -11.25 -4.91 -13.43
CA ASN A 335 -12.34 -3.95 -13.27
C ASN A 335 -12.25 -2.81 -14.29
N GLN A 336 -11.05 -2.25 -14.50
CA GLN A 336 -10.83 -1.19 -15.49
C GLN A 336 -10.96 -1.69 -16.93
N GLN A 337 -10.50 -2.91 -17.22
CA GLN A 337 -10.73 -3.53 -18.53
C GLN A 337 -12.23 -3.67 -18.82
N ASN A 338 -13.01 -4.21 -17.87
CA ASN A 338 -14.47 -4.33 -18.03
C ASN A 338 -15.15 -2.98 -18.24
N THR A 339 -14.72 -1.92 -17.56
CA THR A 339 -15.24 -0.56 -17.78
C THR A 339 -14.92 -0.05 -19.19
N GLN A 340 -13.69 -0.22 -19.67
CA GLN A 340 -13.31 0.18 -21.02
C GLN A 340 -14.07 -0.60 -22.10
N GLU A 341 -14.23 -1.91 -21.90
CA GLU A 341 -15.03 -2.74 -22.80
C GLU A 341 -16.48 -2.26 -22.84
N THR A 342 -17.09 -2.00 -21.67
CA THR A 342 -18.49 -1.53 -21.59
C THR A 342 -18.68 -0.19 -22.30
N ILE A 343 -17.75 0.77 -22.10
CA ILE A 343 -17.79 2.07 -22.79
C ILE A 343 -17.60 1.89 -24.30
N SER A 344 -16.71 0.99 -24.72
CA SER A 344 -16.48 0.70 -26.14
C SER A 344 -17.71 0.06 -26.79
N TYR A 345 -18.37 -0.86 -26.08
CA TYR A 345 -19.64 -1.45 -26.50
C TYR A 345 -20.76 -0.40 -26.58
N GLN A 346 -20.87 0.52 -25.61
CA GLN A 346 -21.85 1.61 -25.66
C GLN A 346 -21.60 2.54 -26.85
N LYS A 347 -20.36 2.99 -27.06
CA LYS A 347 -19.99 3.80 -28.23
C LYS A 347 -20.31 3.10 -29.55
N ALA A 348 -20.02 1.80 -29.64
CA ALA A 348 -20.36 1.01 -30.83
C ALA A 348 -21.87 0.92 -31.03
N ARG A 349 -22.64 0.73 -29.95
CA ARG A 349 -24.11 0.67 -30.00
C ARG A 349 -24.72 2.00 -30.44
N ASP A 350 -24.24 3.10 -29.86
CA ASP A 350 -24.72 4.44 -30.18
C ASP A 350 -24.39 4.79 -31.64
N ALA A 351 -23.18 4.45 -32.12
CA ALA A 351 -22.82 4.65 -33.53
C ALA A 351 -23.68 3.84 -34.51
N ILE A 352 -24.15 2.64 -34.11
CA ILE A 352 -25.10 1.85 -34.92
C ILE A 352 -26.49 2.48 -34.89
N SER A 353 -26.96 2.89 -33.71
CA SER A 353 -28.24 3.58 -33.54
C SER A 353 -28.29 4.84 -34.39
N ASP A 354 -27.25 5.68 -34.32
CA ASP A 354 -27.15 6.93 -35.10
C ASP A 354 -27.21 6.66 -36.60
N LYS A 355 -26.55 5.60 -37.09
CA LYS A 355 -26.64 5.21 -38.50
C LYS A 355 -28.04 4.75 -38.90
N GLN A 356 -28.75 4.03 -38.04
CA GLN A 356 -30.14 3.62 -38.30
C GLN A 356 -31.08 4.83 -38.30
N TRP A 357 -30.91 5.75 -37.35
CA TRP A 357 -31.66 7.00 -37.32
C TRP A 357 -31.37 7.88 -38.53
N GLN A 358 -30.12 7.98 -38.96
CA GLN A 358 -29.74 8.71 -40.16
C GLN A 358 -30.39 8.09 -41.41
N ALA A 359 -30.33 6.76 -41.56
CA ALA A 359 -30.96 6.09 -42.70
C ALA A 359 -32.49 6.29 -42.71
N LYS A 360 -33.13 6.20 -41.54
CA LYS A 360 -34.58 6.46 -41.39
C LYS A 360 -34.91 7.93 -41.68
N PHE A 361 -34.12 8.86 -41.16
CA PHE A 361 -34.28 10.28 -41.43
C PHE A 361 -34.15 10.58 -42.93
N ASP A 362 -33.14 10.02 -43.61
CA ASP A 362 -32.96 10.19 -45.04
C ASP A 362 -34.12 9.58 -45.84
N GLU A 363 -34.69 8.45 -45.38
CA GLU A 363 -35.88 7.84 -45.97
C GLU A 363 -37.14 8.68 -45.73
N ASP A 364 -37.33 9.21 -44.52
CA ASP A 364 -38.41 10.13 -44.17
C ASP A 364 -38.29 11.44 -44.97
N VAL A 365 -37.08 11.95 -45.20
CA VAL A 365 -36.82 13.10 -46.08
C VAL A 365 -37.13 12.76 -47.53
N LYS A 366 -36.82 11.54 -48.01
CA LYS A 366 -37.21 11.12 -49.36
C LYS A 366 -38.71 10.98 -49.52
N GLN A 367 -39.40 10.33 -48.57
CA GLN A 367 -40.83 10.09 -48.63
C GLN A 367 -41.64 11.37 -48.37
N ASN A 368 -41.35 12.07 -47.29
CA ASN A 368 -42.07 13.28 -46.90
C ASN A 368 -41.57 14.53 -47.64
N GLY A 369 -40.32 14.56 -48.10
CA GLY A 369 -39.84 15.61 -48.99
C GLY A 369 -40.50 15.54 -50.38
N LEU A 370 -40.85 14.34 -50.86
CA LEU A 370 -41.66 14.18 -52.06
C LEU A 370 -43.11 14.65 -51.84
N SER A 371 -43.73 14.28 -50.72
CA SER A 371 -45.06 14.78 -50.34
C SER A 371 -45.07 16.30 -50.13
N TYR A 372 -44.03 16.85 -49.53
CA TYR A 372 -43.86 18.29 -49.35
C TYR A 372 -43.67 19.00 -50.71
N ALA A 373 -42.82 18.46 -51.58
CA ALA A 373 -42.63 18.99 -52.93
C ALA A 373 -43.92 18.91 -53.77
N LEU A 374 -44.72 17.85 -53.63
CA LEU A 374 -46.03 17.72 -54.28
C LEU A 374 -47.04 18.74 -53.74
N ASN A 375 -47.10 18.94 -52.42
CA ASN A 375 -47.95 19.97 -51.82
C ASN A 375 -47.54 21.37 -52.26
N VAL A 376 -46.24 21.68 -52.28
CA VAL A 376 -45.73 22.97 -52.77
C VAL A 376 -46.04 23.16 -54.25
N LEU A 377 -45.92 22.12 -55.08
CA LEU A 377 -46.27 22.18 -56.49
C LEU A 377 -47.78 22.41 -56.67
N GLN A 378 -48.61 21.75 -55.86
CA GLN A 378 -50.06 21.88 -55.89
C GLN A 378 -50.51 23.27 -55.42
N GLU A 379 -49.83 23.84 -54.41
CA GLU A 379 -50.03 25.20 -53.90
C GLU A 379 -49.56 26.26 -54.91
N GLN A 380 -48.41 26.06 -55.55
CA GLN A 380 -47.95 26.91 -56.65
C GLN A 380 -48.91 26.88 -57.82
N ASN A 381 -49.46 25.71 -58.16
CA ASN A 381 -50.45 25.59 -59.23
C ASN A 381 -51.77 26.27 -58.85
N GLN A 382 -52.21 26.15 -57.58
CA GLN A 382 -53.36 26.92 -57.08
C GLN A 382 -53.10 28.42 -57.07
N THR A 383 -51.89 28.86 -56.71
CA THR A 383 -51.54 30.29 -56.71
C THR A 383 -51.46 30.83 -58.13
N ALA A 384 -50.92 30.07 -59.07
CA ALA A 384 -50.94 30.40 -60.50
C ALA A 384 -52.38 30.46 -61.04
N TYR A 385 -53.25 29.54 -60.62
CA TYR A 385 -54.68 29.56 -60.98
C TYR A 385 -55.40 30.77 -60.38
N GLN A 386 -55.11 31.10 -59.11
CA GLN A 386 -55.64 32.28 -58.45
C GLN A 386 -55.11 33.56 -59.09
N GLN A 387 -53.84 33.63 -59.49
CA GLN A 387 -53.28 34.77 -60.21
C GLN A 387 -53.86 34.90 -61.61
N ALA A 388 -54.10 33.80 -62.33
CA ALA A 388 -54.76 33.82 -63.63
C ALA A 388 -56.22 34.28 -63.49
N ASN A 389 -56.95 33.77 -62.49
CA ASN A 389 -58.30 34.23 -62.18
C ASN A 389 -58.31 35.69 -61.68
N LEU A 390 -57.30 36.10 -60.92
CA LEU A 390 -57.16 37.47 -60.46
C LEU A 390 -56.86 38.39 -61.64
N ALA A 391 -55.99 37.99 -62.58
CA ALA A 391 -55.71 38.74 -63.79
C ALA A 391 -56.95 38.87 -64.69
N LEU A 392 -57.75 37.81 -64.83
CA LEU A 392 -59.05 37.86 -65.51
C LEU A 392 -60.04 38.77 -64.76
N SER A 393 -60.10 38.69 -63.43
CA SER A 393 -60.95 39.56 -62.61
C SER A 393 -60.47 41.02 -62.57
N GLN A 394 -59.17 41.25 -62.78
CA GLN A 394 -58.56 42.58 -62.88
C GLN A 394 -58.82 43.18 -64.26
N ASP A 395 -58.93 42.36 -65.31
CA ASP A 395 -59.37 42.80 -66.63
C ASP A 395 -60.88 43.15 -66.62
N ASP A 396 -61.69 42.34 -65.94
CA ASP A 396 -63.12 42.64 -65.70
C ASP A 396 -63.30 43.85 -64.78
N ASN A 397 -62.47 43.98 -63.73
CA ASN A 397 -62.43 45.18 -62.89
C ASN A 397 -61.92 46.38 -63.68
N ALA A 398 -60.92 46.29 -64.55
CA ALA A 398 -60.47 47.43 -65.34
C ALA A 398 -61.61 47.99 -66.21
N ARG A 399 -62.48 47.12 -66.74
CA ARG A 399 -63.72 47.55 -67.42
C ARG A 399 -64.77 48.17 -66.48
N ALA A 400 -64.94 47.61 -65.29
CA ALA A 400 -65.87 48.16 -64.28
C ALA A 400 -65.36 49.47 -63.65
N TRP A 401 -64.05 49.65 -63.53
CA TRP A 401 -63.39 50.84 -62.99
C TRP A 401 -63.45 52.00 -63.99
N VAL A 402 -63.36 51.75 -65.30
CA VAL A 402 -63.64 52.81 -66.31
C VAL A 402 -65.11 53.28 -66.26
N GLN A 403 -66.02 52.43 -65.78
CA GLN A 403 -67.43 52.78 -65.61
C GLN A 403 -67.72 53.45 -64.25
N MET A 404 -67.01 53.06 -63.18
CA MET A 404 -67.11 53.69 -61.84
C MET A 404 -66.32 55.01 -61.72
N ASP A 405 -65.22 55.21 -62.44
CA ASP A 405 -64.45 56.47 -62.42
C ASP A 405 -65.24 57.63 -63.07
N ALA A 406 -66.21 57.31 -63.94
CA ALA A 406 -67.20 58.28 -64.43
C ALA A 406 -68.31 58.60 -63.40
N GLU A 407 -68.55 57.72 -62.43
CA GLU A 407 -69.65 57.84 -61.44
C GLU A 407 -69.17 58.24 -60.03
N GLN A 408 -67.85 58.20 -59.75
CA GLN A 408 -67.29 58.37 -58.40
C GLN A 408 -66.31 59.55 -58.26
N ALA A 409 -66.41 60.55 -59.14
CA ALA A 409 -65.86 61.89 -58.92
C ALA A 409 -66.70 62.65 -57.88
N GLY A 410 -66.68 62.18 -56.63
CA GLY A 410 -67.34 62.86 -55.53
C GLY A 410 -67.59 61.97 -54.33
N THR A 411 -66.56 61.74 -53.50
CA THR A 411 -66.57 61.76 -52.01
C THR A 411 -65.48 60.84 -51.44
N SER A 412 -64.41 61.44 -50.89
CA SER A 412 -63.43 60.75 -50.05
C SER A 412 -63.98 60.48 -48.65
N PRO A 413 -63.64 59.33 -48.04
CA PRO A 413 -63.32 59.34 -46.61
C PRO A 413 -62.06 58.53 -46.30
N THR A 414 -61.07 59.24 -45.76
CA THR A 414 -59.86 58.70 -45.13
C THR A 414 -60.27 58.04 -43.80
N ALA A 415 -60.46 56.72 -43.78
CA ALA A 415 -60.76 55.97 -42.56
C ALA A 415 -59.47 55.65 -41.80
N GLY A 416 -59.06 56.56 -40.91
CA GLY A 416 -57.95 56.35 -39.98
C GLY A 416 -58.28 55.33 -38.89
N LEU A 417 -57.26 54.63 -38.39
CA LEU A 417 -57.38 53.69 -37.27
C LEU A 417 -57.92 54.41 -36.03
N THR A 418 -58.89 53.79 -35.36
CA THR A 418 -59.47 54.35 -34.13
C THR A 418 -58.47 54.28 -32.97
N ALA A 419 -58.55 55.23 -32.04
CA ALA A 419 -57.68 55.31 -30.85
C ALA A 419 -57.59 53.98 -30.06
N ASN A 420 -58.67 53.21 -30.00
CA ASN A 420 -58.71 51.92 -29.30
C ASN A 420 -57.95 50.81 -30.06
N GLN A 421 -57.93 50.83 -31.39
CA GLN A 421 -57.15 49.89 -32.20
C GLN A 421 -55.65 50.16 -32.05
N ILE A 422 -55.26 51.43 -31.99
CA ILE A 422 -53.87 51.85 -31.77
C ILE A 422 -53.42 51.46 -30.36
N LEU A 423 -54.22 51.74 -29.33
CA LEU A 423 -53.91 51.36 -27.95
C LEU A 423 -53.68 49.84 -27.81
N SER A 424 -54.53 49.03 -28.42
CA SER A 424 -54.43 47.56 -28.35
C SER A 424 -53.17 47.04 -29.04
N SER A 425 -52.83 47.60 -30.20
CA SER A 425 -51.62 47.27 -30.95
C SER A 425 -50.36 47.65 -30.17
N MET A 426 -50.34 48.85 -29.55
CA MET A 426 -49.19 49.30 -28.77
C MET A 426 -48.98 48.48 -27.48
N LYS A 427 -50.07 48.11 -26.78
CA LYS A 427 -49.95 47.20 -25.64
C LYS A 427 -49.32 45.87 -26.04
N SER A 428 -49.72 45.29 -27.17
CA SER A 428 -49.15 44.02 -27.62
C SER A 428 -47.66 44.13 -27.97
N LEU A 429 -47.25 45.22 -28.61
CA LEU A 429 -45.87 45.38 -29.09
C LEU A 429 -44.87 45.73 -27.98
N TYR A 430 -45.32 46.43 -26.93
CA TYR A 430 -44.44 46.97 -25.89
C TYR A 430 -44.63 46.35 -24.51
N THR A 431 -45.35 45.23 -24.43
CA THR A 431 -45.46 44.43 -23.20
C THR A 431 -44.28 43.46 -23.08
N GLU A 432 -43.59 43.50 -21.94
CA GLU A 432 -42.48 42.63 -21.61
C GLU A 432 -42.85 41.72 -20.42
N PRO A 433 -42.44 40.45 -20.43
CA PRO A 433 -42.67 39.53 -19.33
C PRO A 433 -41.90 39.94 -18.08
N VAL A 434 -42.57 39.89 -16.93
CA VAL A 434 -41.97 40.09 -15.61
C VAL A 434 -41.65 38.72 -15.01
N TYR A 435 -40.41 38.56 -14.56
CA TYR A 435 -39.96 37.36 -13.86
C TYR A 435 -39.68 37.67 -12.40
N THR A 436 -40.11 36.81 -11.48
CA THR A 436 -39.57 36.78 -10.12
C THR A 436 -38.59 35.62 -9.98
N THR A 437 -37.50 35.87 -9.28
CA THR A 437 -36.50 34.84 -8.99
C THR A 437 -36.85 34.21 -7.64
N ASN A 438 -36.93 32.89 -7.60
CA ASN A 438 -37.07 32.16 -6.34
C ASN A 438 -35.73 32.20 -5.60
N GLU A 439 -35.69 32.82 -4.42
CA GLU A 439 -34.46 33.04 -3.64
C GLU A 439 -33.76 31.74 -3.22
N LEU A 440 -34.48 30.62 -3.16
CA LEU A 440 -33.94 29.33 -2.73
C LEU A 440 -33.37 28.48 -3.90
N THR A 441 -33.93 28.62 -5.11
CA THR A 441 -33.56 27.75 -6.25
C THR A 441 -32.86 28.51 -7.37
N GLY A 442 -32.89 29.84 -7.36
CA GLY A 442 -32.39 30.67 -8.45
C GLY A 442 -33.24 30.60 -9.73
N GLU A 443 -34.35 29.86 -9.74
CA GLU A 443 -35.22 29.74 -10.90
C GLU A 443 -36.05 31.01 -11.10
N GLN A 444 -36.06 31.53 -12.33
CA GLN A 444 -36.91 32.64 -12.74
C GLN A 444 -38.27 32.12 -13.22
N LYS A 445 -39.34 32.52 -12.54
CA LYS A 445 -40.72 32.20 -12.94
C LYS A 445 -41.39 33.46 -13.47
N LYS A 446 -42.03 33.36 -14.64
CA LYS A 446 -42.86 34.46 -15.18
C LYS A 446 -44.02 34.71 -14.21
N THR A 447 -44.13 35.93 -13.69
CA THR A 447 -45.15 36.35 -12.71
C THR A 447 -46.14 37.35 -13.27
N GLY A 448 -45.87 37.92 -14.44
CA GLY A 448 -46.80 38.82 -15.10
C GLY A 448 -46.21 39.41 -16.37
N ASP A 449 -46.88 40.44 -16.84
CA ASP A 449 -46.55 41.20 -18.04
C ASP A 449 -46.66 42.70 -17.68
N LYS A 450 -45.70 43.52 -18.10
CA LYS A 450 -45.71 44.98 -17.88
C LYS A 450 -45.33 45.72 -19.15
N ILE A 451 -45.82 46.94 -19.32
CA ILE A 451 -45.31 47.80 -20.40
C ILE A 451 -43.85 48.12 -20.12
N THR A 452 -43.03 48.09 -21.17
CA THR A 452 -41.60 48.37 -21.11
C THR A 452 -41.31 49.71 -20.43
N ALA A 453 -40.30 49.71 -19.56
CA ALA A 453 -39.79 50.92 -18.91
C ALA A 453 -38.54 51.47 -19.62
N ASP A 454 -38.07 50.82 -20.70
CA ASP A 454 -36.89 51.22 -21.45
C ASP A 454 -37.12 52.57 -22.16
N PRO A 455 -36.35 53.62 -21.85
CA PRO A 455 -36.51 54.95 -22.46
C PRO A 455 -36.53 54.94 -24.00
N THR A 456 -35.77 54.04 -24.64
CA THR A 456 -35.67 53.96 -26.11
C THR A 456 -36.96 53.42 -26.71
N LYS A 457 -37.50 52.32 -26.15
CA LYS A 457 -38.76 51.73 -26.59
C LYS A 457 -39.94 52.64 -26.28
N ARG A 458 -39.89 53.38 -25.16
CA ARG A 458 -40.91 54.38 -24.82
C ARG A 458 -40.94 55.53 -25.81
N LYS A 459 -39.78 55.95 -26.34
CA LYS A 459 -39.70 56.93 -27.43
C LYS A 459 -40.31 56.39 -28.73
N GLN A 460 -39.98 55.16 -29.12
CA GLN A 460 -40.57 54.53 -30.32
C GLN A 460 -42.09 54.36 -30.20
N MET A 461 -42.56 53.98 -29.00
CA MET A 461 -43.98 53.89 -28.68
C MET A 461 -44.68 55.26 -28.81
N PHE A 462 -44.02 56.34 -28.36
CA PHE A 462 -44.50 57.70 -28.55
C PHE A 462 -44.62 58.07 -30.03
N GLU A 463 -43.56 57.87 -30.81
CA GLU A 463 -43.52 58.17 -32.26
C GLU A 463 -44.61 57.39 -33.00
N SER A 464 -44.78 56.09 -32.70
CA SER A 464 -45.79 55.24 -33.33
C SER A 464 -47.23 55.69 -33.06
N VAL A 465 -47.51 56.28 -31.89
CA VAL A 465 -48.85 56.81 -31.57
C VAL A 465 -49.07 58.17 -32.24
N VAL A 466 -48.05 59.01 -32.32
CA VAL A 466 -48.12 60.31 -32.99
C VAL A 466 -48.31 60.13 -34.51
N ASP A 467 -47.57 59.22 -35.12
CA ASP A 467 -47.65 58.93 -36.56
C ASP A 467 -49.00 58.33 -36.98
N ALA A 468 -49.77 57.81 -36.02
CA ALA A 468 -51.12 57.33 -36.27
C ALA A 468 -52.14 58.46 -36.54
N GLY A 469 -51.72 59.73 -36.46
CA GLY A 469 -52.51 60.90 -36.88
C GLY A 469 -53.68 61.23 -35.95
N LEU A 470 -53.60 60.81 -34.69
CA LEU A 470 -54.61 61.11 -33.67
C LEU A 470 -54.50 62.55 -33.17
N SER A 471 -55.60 63.08 -32.62
CA SER A 471 -55.55 64.39 -31.98
C SER A 471 -54.63 64.38 -30.75
N ASP A 472 -54.08 65.54 -30.38
CA ASP A 472 -53.19 65.67 -29.21
C ASP A 472 -53.83 65.14 -27.92
N ALA A 473 -55.16 65.31 -27.78
CA ALA A 473 -55.90 64.80 -26.63
C ALA A 473 -55.93 63.26 -26.59
N GLU A 474 -56.18 62.63 -27.74
CA GLU A 474 -56.23 61.17 -27.88
C GLU A 474 -54.84 60.53 -27.75
N THR A 475 -53.83 61.13 -28.37
CA THR A 475 -52.42 60.74 -28.26
C THR A 475 -51.99 60.75 -26.79
N ASN A 476 -52.27 61.84 -26.08
CA ASN A 476 -51.98 61.93 -24.65
C ASN A 476 -52.72 60.87 -23.84
N GLN A 477 -54.01 60.63 -24.12
CA GLN A 477 -54.79 59.63 -23.41
C GLN A 477 -54.23 58.21 -23.61
N ILE A 478 -53.85 57.86 -24.84
CA ILE A 478 -53.25 56.56 -25.16
C ILE A 478 -51.92 56.40 -24.44
N LEU A 479 -51.02 57.37 -24.52
CA LEU A 479 -49.69 57.29 -23.92
C LEU A 479 -49.75 57.23 -22.38
N LEU A 480 -50.67 57.98 -21.77
CA LEU A 480 -50.95 57.87 -20.33
C LEU A 480 -51.46 56.46 -19.97
N SER A 481 -52.33 55.89 -20.79
CA SER A 481 -52.85 54.52 -20.58
C SER A 481 -51.81 53.41 -20.83
N LEU A 482 -50.74 53.72 -21.56
CA LEU A 482 -49.54 52.89 -21.74
C LEU A 482 -48.51 53.13 -20.62
N GLY A 483 -48.86 53.93 -19.61
CA GLY A 483 -48.07 54.15 -18.40
C GLY A 483 -47.03 55.26 -18.50
N MET A 484 -47.01 56.06 -19.58
CA MET A 484 -46.14 57.24 -19.67
C MET A 484 -46.64 58.34 -18.75
N THR A 485 -45.72 59.05 -18.09
CA THR A 485 -46.09 60.19 -17.26
C THR A 485 -46.26 61.43 -18.14
N LYS A 486 -47.11 62.38 -17.71
CA LYS A 486 -47.31 63.65 -18.43
C LYS A 486 -45.99 64.38 -18.70
N LYS A 487 -45.08 64.38 -17.73
CA LYS A 487 -43.75 65.00 -17.84
C LYS A 487 -42.89 64.34 -18.92
N GLU A 488 -42.93 63.01 -19.05
CA GLU A 488 -42.23 62.29 -20.11
C GLU A 488 -42.82 62.60 -21.49
N ILE A 489 -44.15 62.64 -21.59
CA ILE A 489 -44.86 62.97 -22.84
C ILE A 489 -44.50 64.40 -23.28
N ASP A 490 -44.59 65.39 -22.39
CA ASP A 490 -44.27 66.79 -22.69
C ASP A 490 -42.80 66.95 -23.14
N SER A 491 -41.88 66.20 -22.53
CA SER A 491 -40.45 66.21 -22.89
C SER A 491 -40.20 65.62 -24.29
N LEU A 492 -40.89 64.53 -24.63
CA LEU A 492 -40.77 63.90 -25.95
C LEU A 492 -41.45 64.73 -27.03
N LEU A 493 -42.62 65.30 -26.74
CA LEU A 493 -43.32 66.22 -27.62
C LEU A 493 -42.45 67.44 -27.96
N LYS A 494 -41.77 68.03 -26.97
CA LYS A 494 -40.83 69.14 -27.20
C LYS A 494 -39.64 68.74 -28.08
N THR A 495 -39.20 67.49 -27.99
CA THR A 495 -38.12 66.98 -28.84
C THR A 495 -38.62 66.69 -30.26
N TYR A 496 -39.86 66.22 -30.39
CA TYR A 496 -40.48 65.86 -31.68
C TYR A 496 -40.91 67.10 -32.48
N SER A 497 -41.45 68.13 -31.83
CA SER A 497 -41.86 69.40 -32.44
C SER A 497 -40.69 70.35 -32.75
N GLY A 498 -39.47 69.98 -32.36
CA GLY A 498 -38.24 70.74 -32.63
C GLY A 498 -37.48 70.31 -33.91
N ASN A 499 -38.02 69.36 -34.67
CA ASN A 499 -37.49 68.90 -35.96
C ASN A 499 -38.40 69.28 -37.12
#